data_AF-A0A9W4GDQ8-F1
#
_entry.id   AF-A0A9W4GDQ8-F1
#
_cell.length_a   1.000
_cell.length_b   1.000
_cell.length_c   1.000
_cell.angle_alpha   90.00
_cell.angle_beta   90.00
_cell.angle_gamma   90.00
#
_symmetry.space_group_name_H-M   'P 1'
#
loop_
_entity.id
_entity.type
_entity.pdbx_description
1 polymer ?
#
loop_
_entity_poly.entity_id
_entity_poly.type
_entity_poly.pdbx_seq_one_letter_code
_entity_poly.pdbx_strand_id
1 'polypeptide(L)'
;MYAQRLSEAGWKVNACDRDDLYESLREEYADNERINIVPNGHFVSRASDYILYSVEAASIEKVVSTYGPSTKLGAIVGGQTSCKAPEIAAFEKYLPEDVEIVSCHSLHGPKVDPEGQPLTDRPRKALQKLRSYYHASDQFLFIFRLRSMII
;
A
#
# COMPACT_ATOMS: atom_id res chain seq x y z
N MET A 1 0.11 1.51 11.38
CA MET A 1 1.46 0.87 11.46
C MET A 1 2.38 1.27 10.30
N TYR A 2 2.07 0.92 9.04
CA TYR A 2 2.93 1.27 7.90
C TYR A 2 3.01 2.78 7.65
N ALA A 3 1.86 3.47 7.69
CA ALA A 3 1.78 4.93 7.55
C ALA A 3 2.76 5.65 8.50
N GLN A 4 2.75 5.25 9.77
CA GLN A 4 3.64 5.79 10.79
C GLN A 4 5.12 5.52 10.49
N ARG A 5 5.51 4.26 10.24
CA ARG A 5 6.92 3.92 9.95
C ARG A 5 7.46 4.63 8.72
N LEU A 6 6.65 4.82 7.69
CA LEU A 6 7.06 5.53 6.49
C LEU A 6 7.17 7.03 6.72
N SER A 7 6.24 7.59 7.49
CA SER A 7 6.34 9.00 7.89
C SER A 7 7.60 9.26 8.72
N GLU A 8 7.97 8.33 9.61
CA GLU A 8 9.20 8.37 10.42
C GLU A 8 10.45 8.23 9.56
N ALA A 9 10.38 7.44 8.47
CA ALA A 9 11.43 7.34 7.46
C ALA A 9 11.48 8.54 6.49
N GLY A 10 10.66 9.58 6.71
CA GLY A 10 10.69 10.84 5.97
C GLY A 10 9.73 10.93 4.78
N TRP A 11 8.94 9.89 4.52
CA TRP A 11 8.07 9.85 3.37
C TRP A 11 6.72 10.53 3.61
N LYS A 12 6.12 11.10 2.55
CA LYS A 12 4.74 11.60 2.59
C LYS A 12 3.76 10.45 2.41
N VAL A 13 2.65 10.49 3.15
CA VAL A 13 1.72 9.37 3.28
C VAL A 13 0.25 9.81 3.15
N ASN A 14 -0.40 9.63 2.00
CA ASN A 14 -1.84 9.65 1.79
C ASN A 14 -2.50 8.35 2.25
N ALA A 15 -3.60 8.47 3.01
CA ALA A 15 -4.23 7.28 3.54
C ALA A 15 -5.78 7.43 3.77
N CYS A 16 -6.65 6.53 3.27
CA CYS A 16 -8.04 6.23 3.75
C CYS A 16 -8.36 4.81 4.36
N ASP A 17 -9.04 4.67 5.49
CA ASP A 17 -9.58 3.34 5.90
C ASP A 17 -11.06 3.24 5.48
N ARG A 18 -11.81 2.32 6.07
CA ARG A 18 -13.27 2.35 6.02
C ARG A 18 -13.80 3.72 6.48
N ASP A 19 -14.88 4.15 5.84
CA ASP A 19 -15.49 5.47 6.05
C ASP A 19 -15.84 5.74 7.53
N ASP A 20 -16.21 4.72 8.30
CA ASP A 20 -16.56 4.83 9.73
C ASP A 20 -15.36 5.25 10.61
N LEU A 21 -14.14 5.00 10.13
CA LEU A 21 -12.94 5.36 10.88
C LEU A 21 -12.45 6.77 10.54
N TYR A 22 -12.75 7.29 9.36
CA TYR A 22 -12.13 8.50 8.79
C TYR A 22 -11.86 9.64 9.78
N GLU A 23 -12.86 10.08 10.56
CA GLU A 23 -12.68 11.18 11.52
C GLU A 23 -11.71 10.81 12.65
N SER A 24 -11.82 9.61 13.22
CA SER A 24 -10.91 9.14 14.28
C SER A 24 -9.45 9.06 13.79
N LEU A 25 -9.26 8.71 12.52
CA LEU A 25 -7.94 8.60 11.90
C LEU A 25 -7.30 9.95 11.66
N ARG A 26 -8.13 10.89 11.22
CA ARG A 26 -7.74 12.27 10.99
C ARG A 26 -7.33 12.94 12.30
N GLU A 27 -8.03 12.65 13.39
CA GLU A 27 -7.63 13.08 14.74
C GLU A 27 -6.35 12.39 15.21
N GLU A 28 -6.24 11.06 15.06
CA GLU A 28 -5.05 10.28 15.47
C GLU A 28 -3.76 10.77 14.80
N TYR A 29 -3.84 11.20 13.55
CA TYR A 29 -2.70 11.66 12.77
C TYR A 29 -2.63 13.18 12.55
N ALA A 30 -3.44 13.96 13.28
CA ALA A 30 -3.47 15.42 13.15
C ALA A 30 -2.10 16.07 13.38
N ASP A 31 -1.30 15.50 14.30
CA ASP A 31 0.03 16.00 14.66
C ASP A 31 1.15 15.56 13.70
N ASN A 32 0.82 14.74 12.69
CA ASN A 32 1.80 14.21 11.73
C ASN A 32 1.60 14.83 10.34
N GLU A 33 2.34 15.89 10.03
CA GLU A 33 2.30 16.61 8.75
C GLU A 33 2.66 15.74 7.52
N ARG A 34 3.32 14.60 7.74
CA ARG A 34 3.63 13.66 6.65
C ARG A 34 2.50 12.71 6.36
N ILE A 35 1.51 12.56 7.26
CA ILE A 35 0.37 11.68 7.05
C ILE A 35 -0.86 12.52 6.71
N ASN A 36 -1.36 12.35 5.51
CA ASN A 36 -2.58 12.95 4.99
C ASN A 36 -3.71 11.92 4.96
N ILE A 37 -4.65 12.02 5.90
CA ILE A 37 -5.83 11.16 5.90
C ILE A 37 -6.85 11.68 4.89
N VAL A 38 -7.24 10.84 3.94
CA VAL A 38 -8.18 11.17 2.86
C VAL A 38 -9.44 10.30 2.96
N PRO A 39 -10.58 10.72 2.36
CA PRO A 39 -11.86 10.07 2.62
C PRO A 39 -11.97 8.62 2.15
N ASN A 40 -11.36 8.26 1.01
CA ASN A 40 -11.49 6.93 0.44
C ASN A 40 -10.35 6.60 -0.55
N GLY A 41 -10.38 5.37 -1.07
CA GLY A 41 -9.32 4.80 -1.88
C GLY A 41 -9.13 5.47 -3.24
N HIS A 42 -10.12 6.21 -3.74
CA HIS A 42 -9.97 6.95 -4.99
C HIS A 42 -8.94 8.07 -4.87
N PHE A 43 -8.99 8.82 -3.76
CA PHE A 43 -8.05 9.91 -3.51
C PHE A 43 -6.63 9.37 -3.35
N VAL A 44 -6.48 8.27 -2.60
CA VAL A 44 -5.17 7.69 -2.40
C VAL A 44 -4.61 7.12 -3.69
N SER A 45 -5.41 6.40 -4.47
CA SER A 45 -4.98 5.77 -5.73
C SER A 45 -4.59 6.83 -6.77
N ARG A 46 -5.26 7.98 -6.78
CA ARG A 46 -4.98 9.04 -7.74
C ARG A 46 -3.77 9.91 -7.36
N ALA A 47 -3.51 10.05 -6.07
CA ALA A 47 -2.48 10.94 -5.55
C ALA A 47 -1.14 10.26 -5.23
N SER A 48 -1.06 8.92 -5.32
CA SER A 48 0.12 8.16 -4.90
C SER A 48 0.87 7.54 -6.07
N ASP A 49 2.20 7.63 -6.04
CA ASP A 49 3.10 6.97 -7.01
C ASP A 49 3.37 5.50 -6.67
N TYR A 50 3.20 5.15 -5.39
CA TYR A 50 3.25 3.78 -4.89
C TYR A 50 1.99 3.54 -4.05
N ILE A 51 1.34 2.41 -4.27
CA ILE A 51 0.06 2.03 -3.65
C ILE A 51 0.27 0.64 -3.05
N LEU A 52 0.07 0.52 -1.74
CA LEU A 52 0.01 -0.78 -1.08
C LEU A 52 -1.42 -1.07 -0.61
N TYR A 53 -2.05 -2.12 -1.14
CA TYR A 53 -3.28 -2.66 -0.56
C TYR A 53 -2.97 -3.53 0.65
N SER A 54 -3.22 -3.01 1.85
CA SER A 54 -3.11 -3.75 3.11
C SER A 54 -4.50 -3.97 3.71
N VAL A 55 -5.26 -4.84 3.03
CA VAL A 55 -6.62 -5.26 3.40
C VAL A 55 -6.66 -6.77 3.60
N GLU A 56 -7.73 -7.27 4.22
CA GLU A 56 -7.96 -8.71 4.34
C GLU A 56 -8.03 -9.37 2.96
N ALA A 57 -7.49 -10.59 2.85
CA ALA A 57 -7.48 -11.33 1.58
C ALA A 57 -8.90 -11.55 1.01
N ALA A 58 -9.93 -11.65 1.85
CA ALA A 58 -11.32 -11.77 1.42
C ALA A 58 -11.89 -10.47 0.82
N SER A 59 -11.31 -9.33 1.19
CA SER A 59 -11.78 -8.01 0.76
C SER A 59 -10.99 -7.43 -0.42
N ILE A 60 -9.85 -8.03 -0.79
CA ILE A 60 -8.95 -7.48 -1.81
C ILE A 60 -9.65 -7.29 -3.16
N GLU A 61 -10.44 -8.25 -3.62
CA GLU A 61 -11.12 -8.14 -4.91
C GLU A 61 -12.06 -6.94 -4.94
N LYS A 62 -12.90 -6.80 -3.91
CA LYS A 62 -13.87 -5.70 -3.80
C LYS A 62 -13.18 -4.33 -3.70
N VAL A 63 -12.09 -4.25 -2.94
CA VAL A 63 -11.36 -2.99 -2.73
C VAL A 63 -10.65 -2.57 -4.02
N VAL A 64 -9.97 -3.49 -4.69
CA VAL A 64 -9.29 -3.20 -5.96
C VAL A 64 -10.29 -2.93 -7.07
N SER A 65 -11.43 -3.64 -7.13
CA SER A 65 -12.47 -3.34 -8.13
C SER A 65 -13.04 -1.93 -7.99
N THR A 66 -13.11 -1.43 -6.75
CA THR A 66 -13.65 -0.09 -6.46
C THR A 66 -12.61 0.99 -6.73
N TYR A 67 -11.39 0.82 -6.22
CA TYR A 67 -10.39 1.91 -6.21
C TYR A 67 -9.27 1.75 -7.23
N GLY A 68 -9.01 0.53 -7.69
CA GLY A 68 -7.96 0.20 -8.67
C GLY A 68 -8.05 1.00 -9.98
N PRO A 69 -9.23 1.19 -10.59
CA PRO A 69 -9.38 2.04 -11.78
C PRO A 69 -9.00 3.51 -11.54
N SER A 70 -8.94 3.94 -10.27
CA SER A 70 -8.52 5.29 -9.89
C SER A 70 -7.01 5.46 -9.75
N THR A 71 -6.22 4.45 -10.10
CA THR A 71 -4.77 4.48 -9.97
C THR A 71 -4.15 5.52 -10.90
N LYS A 72 -3.17 6.27 -10.35
CA LYS A 72 -2.35 7.23 -11.09
C LYS A 72 -1.55 6.51 -12.19
N LEU A 73 -1.46 7.15 -13.35
CA LEU A 73 -0.68 6.63 -14.48
C LEU A 73 0.78 6.38 -14.07
N GLY A 74 1.30 5.21 -14.42
CA GLY A 74 2.67 4.81 -14.11
C GLY A 74 2.93 4.50 -12.63
N ALA A 75 1.91 4.46 -11.78
CA ALA A 75 2.07 4.10 -10.38
C ALA A 75 2.42 2.62 -10.21
N ILE A 76 3.09 2.33 -9.10
CA ILE A 76 3.40 0.97 -8.67
C ILE A 76 2.34 0.52 -7.67
N VAL A 77 1.77 -0.66 -7.89
CA VAL A 77 0.73 -1.26 -7.06
C VAL A 77 1.20 -2.57 -6.48
N GLY A 78 1.15 -2.68 -5.15
CA GLY A 78 1.42 -3.91 -4.44
C GLY A 78 0.33 -4.26 -3.44
N GLY A 79 0.36 -5.50 -2.95
CA GLY A 79 -0.55 -5.95 -1.91
C GLY A 79 0.20 -6.66 -0.78
N GLN A 80 -0.32 -6.49 0.43
CA GLN A 80 0.16 -7.16 1.63
C GLN A 80 -0.93 -8.09 2.18
N THR A 81 -1.51 -8.91 1.30
CA THR A 81 -2.42 -9.99 1.73
C THR A 81 -1.63 -11.27 2.04
N SER A 82 -2.18 -12.12 2.91
CA SER A 82 -1.61 -13.46 3.17
C SER A 82 -1.74 -14.42 1.99
N CYS A 83 -2.71 -14.19 1.09
CA CYS A 83 -3.01 -15.08 -0.03
C CYS A 83 -2.76 -14.36 -1.36
N LYS A 84 -1.76 -14.78 -2.13
CA LYS A 84 -1.33 -14.04 -3.34
C LYS A 84 -2.14 -14.31 -4.60
N ALA A 85 -2.74 -15.48 -4.72
CA ALA A 85 -3.62 -15.79 -5.85
C ALA A 85 -4.79 -14.80 -6.00
N PRO A 86 -5.59 -14.51 -4.94
CA PRO A 86 -6.68 -13.54 -5.07
C PRO A 86 -6.19 -12.10 -5.26
N GLU A 87 -5.05 -11.74 -4.67
CA GLU A 87 -4.42 -10.42 -4.85
C GLU A 87 -4.01 -10.18 -6.31
N ILE A 88 -3.23 -11.10 -6.89
CA ILE A 88 -2.77 -10.99 -8.28
C ILE A 88 -3.97 -11.02 -9.23
N ALA A 89 -4.95 -11.90 -9.02
CA ALA A 89 -6.14 -11.97 -9.86
C ALA A 89 -6.96 -10.66 -9.81
N ALA A 90 -7.08 -10.02 -8.64
CA ALA A 90 -7.75 -8.73 -8.53
C ALA A 90 -6.96 -7.62 -9.25
N PHE A 91 -5.64 -7.60 -9.10
CA PHE A 91 -4.78 -6.62 -9.75
C PHE A 91 -4.83 -6.74 -11.27
N GLU A 92 -4.70 -7.95 -11.82
CA GLU A 92 -4.78 -8.19 -13.28
C GLU A 92 -6.16 -7.86 -13.86
N LYS A 93 -7.23 -7.96 -13.06
CA LYS A 93 -8.61 -7.75 -13.52
C LYS A 93 -9.06 -6.29 -13.50
N TYR A 94 -8.60 -5.50 -12.53
CA TYR A 94 -9.19 -4.18 -12.25
C TYR A 94 -8.19 -3.01 -12.29
N LEU A 95 -6.88 -3.28 -12.32
CA LEU A 95 -5.90 -2.20 -12.49
C LEU A 95 -5.78 -1.85 -13.98
N PRO A 96 -5.60 -0.57 -14.31
CA PRO A 96 -5.35 -0.16 -15.69
C PRO A 96 -3.98 -0.65 -16.18
N GLU A 97 -3.83 -0.85 -17.48
CA GLU A 97 -2.65 -1.49 -18.10
C GLU A 97 -1.34 -0.67 -17.97
N ASP A 98 -1.46 0.60 -17.59
CA ASP A 98 -0.38 1.57 -17.46
C ASP A 98 0.25 1.60 -16.04
N VAL A 99 -0.08 0.64 -15.19
CA VAL A 99 0.49 0.50 -13.83
C VAL A 99 1.49 -0.65 -13.76
N GLU A 100 2.41 -0.58 -12.79
CA GLU A 100 3.33 -1.68 -12.50
C GLU A 100 2.88 -2.46 -11.26
N ILE A 101 2.71 -3.78 -11.39
CA ILE A 101 2.31 -4.63 -10.26
C ILE A 101 3.57 -5.21 -9.58
N VAL A 102 3.70 -4.98 -8.27
CA VAL A 102 4.75 -5.52 -7.41
C VAL A 102 4.12 -6.22 -6.21
N SER A 103 4.03 -7.54 -6.25
CA SER A 103 3.56 -8.31 -5.09
C SER A 103 4.70 -8.55 -4.10
N CYS A 104 4.62 -7.96 -2.90
CA CYS A 104 5.54 -8.27 -1.80
C CYS A 104 5.00 -9.46 -0.98
N HIS A 105 5.83 -10.48 -0.76
CA HIS A 105 5.53 -11.58 0.16
C HIS A 105 6.43 -11.48 1.39
N SER A 106 5.98 -10.76 2.42
CA SER A 106 6.65 -10.87 3.72
C SER A 106 6.29 -12.22 4.34
N LEU A 107 7.27 -13.11 4.49
CA LEU A 107 7.11 -14.42 5.15
C LEU A 107 6.98 -14.30 6.69
N HIS A 108 6.66 -13.11 7.22
CA HIS A 108 6.82 -12.81 8.64
C HIS A 108 5.63 -12.07 9.23
N GLY A 109 5.22 -12.50 10.43
CA GLY A 109 4.19 -11.85 11.23
C GLY A 109 4.73 -10.59 11.94
N PRO A 110 3.84 -9.77 12.55
CA PRO A 110 4.17 -8.47 13.14
C PRO A 110 5.19 -8.49 14.30
N LYS A 111 5.62 -9.66 14.76
CA LYS A 111 6.58 -9.87 15.86
C LYS A 111 8.01 -10.19 15.40
N VAL A 112 8.28 -10.16 14.09
CA VAL A 112 9.57 -10.58 13.53
C VAL A 112 10.22 -9.40 12.85
N ASP A 113 11.48 -9.15 13.20
CA ASP A 113 12.33 -8.11 12.60
C ASP A 113 12.58 -8.44 11.12
N PRO A 114 12.19 -7.56 10.17
CA PRO A 114 12.37 -7.80 8.74
C PRO A 114 13.82 -7.60 8.27
N GLU A 115 14.74 -7.14 9.12
CA GLU A 115 16.13 -6.93 8.74
C GLU A 115 16.83 -8.27 8.37
N GLY A 116 17.28 -8.38 7.11
CA GLY A 116 18.05 -9.53 6.62
C GLY A 116 17.22 -10.74 6.16
N GLN A 117 15.88 -10.64 6.14
CA GLN A 117 15.04 -11.77 5.72
C GLN A 117 14.72 -11.74 4.22
N PRO A 118 14.72 -12.90 3.54
CA PRO A 118 14.50 -12.97 2.10
C PRO A 118 13.05 -12.60 1.74
N LEU A 119 12.89 -11.49 1.02
CA LEU A 119 11.68 -11.18 0.27
C LEU A 119 11.62 -12.12 -0.94
N THR A 120 10.65 -13.02 -0.98
CA THR A 120 10.42 -13.85 -2.16
C THR A 120 9.66 -13.03 -3.20
N ASP A 121 10.36 -12.13 -3.86
CA ASP A 121 9.83 -11.34 -4.97
C ASP A 121 9.73 -12.24 -6.21
N ARG A 122 8.55 -12.32 -6.84
CA ARG A 122 8.44 -12.82 -8.22
C ARG A 122 8.51 -11.60 -9.16
N PRO A 123 9.65 -11.31 -9.80
CA PRO A 123 9.73 -10.13 -10.65
C PRO A 123 9.22 -10.46 -12.05
N ARG A 124 8.23 -9.71 -12.53
CA ARG A 124 8.10 -9.43 -13.96
C ARG A 124 8.43 -7.94 -14.13
N LYS A 125 9.70 -7.64 -14.42
CA LYS A 125 10.30 -6.32 -14.73
C LYS A 125 10.44 -5.26 -13.62
N ALA A 126 9.70 -5.32 -12.51
CA ALA A 126 9.69 -4.22 -11.53
C ALA A 126 10.96 -4.06 -10.66
N LEU A 127 11.73 -5.13 -10.41
CA LEU A 127 12.85 -5.11 -9.45
C LEU A 127 14.02 -4.19 -9.87
N GLN A 128 14.25 -4.04 -11.18
CA GLN A 128 15.32 -3.20 -11.71
C GLN A 128 14.97 -1.71 -11.63
N LYS A 129 13.66 -1.37 -11.72
CA LYS A 129 13.12 -0.02 -11.54
C LYS A 129 13.01 0.39 -10.06
N LEU A 130 12.64 -0.55 -9.18
CA LEU A 130 12.63 -0.34 -7.73
C LEU A 130 14.01 0.13 -7.23
N ARG A 131 15.10 -0.52 -7.63
CA ARG A 131 16.47 -0.08 -7.29
C ARG A 131 16.83 1.32 -7.80
N SER A 132 16.33 1.75 -8.95
CA SER A 132 16.51 3.13 -9.43
C SER A 132 15.63 4.14 -8.69
N TYR A 133 14.44 3.75 -8.21
CA TYR A 133 13.55 4.59 -7.41
C TYR A 133 14.05 4.78 -5.97
N TYR A 134 14.63 3.74 -5.34
CA TYR A 134 15.26 3.82 -4.01
C TYR A 134 16.35 4.90 -3.91
N HIS A 135 16.94 5.33 -5.03
CA HIS A 135 17.93 6.41 -5.08
C HIS A 135 17.42 7.72 -5.68
N ALA A 136 16.21 7.78 -6.24
CA ALA A 136 15.75 8.93 -7.04
C ALA A 136 14.44 9.58 -6.56
N SER A 137 13.67 8.96 -5.67
CA SER A 137 12.38 9.52 -5.23
C SER A 137 12.37 9.82 -3.75
N ASP A 138 11.88 11.01 -3.37
CA ASP A 138 11.64 11.50 -1.99
C ASP A 138 10.22 11.16 -1.46
N GLN A 139 9.45 10.27 -2.12
CA GLN A 139 8.08 9.87 -1.69
C GLN A 139 7.82 8.35 -1.85
N PHE A 140 7.79 7.58 -0.75
CA PHE A 140 7.27 6.21 -0.64
C PHE A 140 6.07 6.22 0.29
N LEU A 141 4.94 5.73 -0.18
CA LEU A 141 3.69 5.92 0.53
C LEU A 141 2.88 4.63 0.58
N PHE A 142 2.61 4.11 1.78
CA PHE A 142 1.69 2.99 2.01
C PHE A 142 0.29 3.45 2.42
N ILE A 143 -0.70 2.68 1.97
CA ILE A 143 -2.13 2.86 2.17
C ILE A 143 -2.58 1.76 3.16
N PHE A 144 -2.96 2.15 4.37
CA PHE A 144 -3.71 1.41 5.43
C PHE A 144 -3.10 0.29 6.24
N ARG A 145 -2.98 0.57 7.55
CA ARG A 145 -3.83 -0.07 8.57
C ARG A 145 -3.84 0.83 9.79
N LEU A 146 -5.02 1.36 10.13
CA LEU A 146 -5.31 1.93 11.43
C LEU A 146 -5.83 0.83 12.37
N ARG A 147 -5.62 1.08 13.66
CA ARG A 147 -5.15 0.09 14.65
C ARG A 147 -6.03 -1.15 14.89
N SER A 148 -5.31 -2.20 15.35
CA SER A 148 -5.69 -3.25 16.33
C SER A 148 -5.90 -4.68 15.83
N MET A 149 -5.60 -5.60 16.76
CA MET A 149 -5.68 -7.08 16.78
C MET A 149 -4.50 -7.87 16.20
N ILE A 150 -3.66 -8.41 17.10
CA ILE A 150 -3.79 -9.76 17.71
C ILE A 150 -3.62 -10.80 16.60
N ILE A 151 -2.39 -11.29 16.42
CA ILE A 151 -1.85 -12.52 17.05
C ILE A 151 -0.40 -12.24 17.47
#